data_AF-A0A2T0BFG8-F1
#
_entry.id   AF-A0A2T0BFG8-F1
#
_cell.length_a   1.000
_cell.length_b   1.000
_cell.length_c   1.000
_cell.angle_alpha   90.00
_cell.angle_beta   90.00
_cell.angle_gamma   90.00
#
_symmetry.space_group_name_H-M   'P 1'
#
loop_
_entity.id
_entity.type
_entity.pdbx_description
1 polymer ?
#
loop_
_entity_poly.entity_id
_entity_poly.type
_entity_poly.pdbx_seq_one_letter_code
_entity_poly.pdbx_strand_id
1 'polypeptide(L)'
;MKKNKFVIILFLSIGLLILVGCLLVKYSSVKVMTLESNISMLDEEDNPPVNNSIQTINLKFSEPLDSNTISGNVKLYKMDSGGNPIEEPCIVKIDPGSSTTMNINNKKVEKFTEGEEYKLVISSNVKSTTGLALKKDFVGYFAANYTSSLSGVADLNNTRTQTVVISDLHLGVDDAFAETKANRQALVDFLNQIENSPNVKELVIAGDMFDGATCCYLKRIA
;
A
#
# COMPACT_ATOMS: atom_id res chain seq x y z
N MET A 1 -9.62 10.50 87.08
CA MET A 1 -10.14 9.66 85.98
C MET A 1 -10.26 10.51 84.72
N LYS A 2 -9.66 10.05 83.60
CA LYS A 2 -10.08 10.13 82.17
C LYS A 2 -10.87 11.38 81.68
N LYS A 3 -10.67 11.99 80.51
CA LYS A 3 -9.91 11.71 79.29
C LYS A 3 -10.06 12.92 78.34
N ASN A 4 -8.98 13.23 77.63
CA ASN A 4 -8.88 13.60 76.20
C ASN A 4 -9.79 14.69 75.61
N LYS A 5 -9.23 15.88 75.41
CA LYS A 5 -9.55 16.78 74.29
C LYS A 5 -8.25 17.06 73.52
N PHE A 6 -7.91 16.18 72.58
CA PHE A 6 -6.80 16.46 71.67
C PHE A 6 -7.08 15.77 70.33
N VAL A 7 -6.76 16.48 69.25
CA VAL A 7 -6.69 15.99 67.87
C VAL A 7 -8.03 15.83 67.13
N ILE A 8 -8.64 16.96 66.80
CA ILE A 8 -9.37 17.12 65.53
C ILE A 8 -8.79 18.41 64.93
N ILE A 9 -8.57 18.45 63.61
CA ILE A 9 -7.87 19.51 62.85
C ILE A 9 -6.36 19.25 62.70
N LEU A 10 -5.96 18.14 62.06
CA LEU A 10 -4.72 18.11 61.26
C LEU A 10 -4.64 16.92 60.30
N PHE A 11 -5.72 16.57 59.58
CA PHE A 11 -5.64 15.51 58.56
C PHE A 11 -6.38 15.82 57.25
N LEU A 12 -6.93 17.03 57.09
CA LEU A 12 -7.67 17.40 55.88
C LEU A 12 -6.87 18.22 54.85
N SER A 13 -5.63 18.61 55.15
CA SER A 13 -4.82 19.45 54.26
C SER A 13 -3.69 18.70 53.52
N ILE A 14 -3.39 17.46 53.89
CA ILE A 14 -2.32 16.67 53.24
C ILE A 14 -2.88 15.73 52.15
N GLY A 15 -4.16 15.34 52.25
CA GLY A 15 -4.82 14.49 51.25
C GLY A 15 -5.14 15.19 49.92
N LEU A 16 -5.15 16.53 49.89
CA LEU A 16 -5.50 17.29 48.67
C LEU A 16 -4.31 17.60 47.77
N LEU A 17 -3.07 17.53 48.26
CA LEU A 17 -1.88 17.76 47.41
C LEU A 17 -1.46 16.51 46.61
N ILE A 18 -1.81 15.31 47.05
CA ILE A 18 -1.42 14.07 46.37
C ILE A 18 -2.39 13.74 45.21
N LEU A 19 -3.64 14.22 45.26
CA LEU A 19 -4.60 13.97 44.18
C LEU A 19 -4.47 14.94 42.98
N VAL A 20 -3.82 16.09 43.16
CA VAL A 20 -3.63 17.08 42.07
C VAL A 20 -2.30 16.88 41.34
N GLY A 21 -1.32 16.19 41.94
CA GLY A 21 -0.02 15.92 41.31
C GLY A 21 -0.01 14.78 40.27
N CYS A 22 -1.04 13.93 40.25
CA CYS A 22 -1.07 12.72 39.41
C CYS A 22 -1.83 12.86 38.08
N LEU A 23 -2.43 14.01 37.75
CA LEU A 23 -3.26 14.16 36.54
C LEU A 23 -2.61 14.91 35.37
N LEU A 24 -1.29 15.10 35.40
CA LEU A 24 -0.54 15.60 34.25
C LEU A 24 0.55 14.61 33.82
N VAL A 25 0.18 13.35 33.62
CA VAL A 25 0.85 12.58 32.57
C VAL A 25 0.42 13.25 31.26
N LYS A 26 1.20 14.24 30.83
CA LYS A 26 1.12 14.73 29.45
C LYS A 26 1.36 13.51 28.58
N TYR A 27 0.29 12.97 28.00
CA TYR A 27 0.37 12.02 26.91
C TYR A 27 1.02 12.77 25.76
N SER A 28 2.36 12.83 25.77
CA SER A 28 3.11 13.35 24.64
C SER A 28 2.87 12.33 23.54
N SER A 29 1.98 12.66 22.60
CA SER A 29 1.92 11.93 21.35
C SER A 29 3.32 12.03 20.76
N VAL A 30 4.08 10.94 20.82
CA VAL A 30 5.42 10.87 20.21
C VAL A 30 5.22 11.26 18.76
N LYS A 31 5.75 12.42 18.37
CA LYS A 31 5.66 12.89 16.99
C LYS A 31 6.43 11.90 16.14
N VAL A 32 5.73 11.22 15.23
CA VAL A 32 6.33 10.25 14.31
C VAL A 32 6.28 10.81 12.91
N MET A 33 7.27 10.47 12.11
CA MET A 33 7.28 10.80 10.70
C MET A 33 6.31 9.87 9.98
N THR A 34 5.51 10.41 9.07
CA THR A 34 4.63 9.65 8.17
C THR A 34 5.12 9.78 6.74
N LEU A 35 4.68 8.88 5.86
CA LEU A 35 4.97 8.93 4.45
C LEU A 35 3.73 8.57 3.62
N GLU A 36 3.67 9.09 2.41
CA GLU A 36 2.67 8.80 1.38
C GLU A 36 3.38 8.43 0.08
N SER A 37 2.83 7.48 -0.68
CA SER A 37 3.38 7.03 -1.95
C SER A 37 2.54 7.54 -3.12
N ASN A 38 3.16 7.83 -4.26
CA ASN A 38 2.45 8.13 -5.51
C ASN A 38 1.86 6.87 -6.18
N ILE A 39 2.27 5.69 -5.75
CA ILE A 39 1.75 4.40 -6.23
C ILE A 39 1.04 3.66 -5.10
N SER A 40 0.06 2.84 -5.47
CA SER A 40 -0.67 2.00 -4.52
C SER A 40 0.22 0.85 -4.06
N MET A 41 0.29 0.66 -2.74
CA MET A 41 1.04 -0.41 -2.10
C MET A 41 0.21 -0.99 -0.95
N LEU A 42 0.41 -2.28 -0.66
CA LEU A 42 -0.11 -2.93 0.55
C LEU A 42 1.03 -3.38 1.46
N ASP A 43 0.76 -3.51 2.76
CA ASP A 43 1.71 -4.07 3.73
C ASP A 43 1.61 -5.60 3.83
N GLU A 44 0.74 -6.20 3.01
CA GLU A 44 0.58 -7.64 2.81
C GLU A 44 1.14 -8.04 1.44
N GLU A 45 1.69 -9.24 1.38
CA GLU A 45 2.36 -9.78 0.18
C GLU A 45 1.36 -10.31 -0.86
N ASP A 46 0.20 -10.75 -0.40
CA ASP A 46 -0.79 -11.41 -1.24
C ASP A 46 -1.57 -10.38 -2.09
N ASN A 47 -1.66 -10.64 -3.40
CA ASN A 47 -2.36 -9.81 -4.38
C ASN A 47 -2.00 -8.31 -4.32
N PRO A 48 -0.73 -7.95 -4.59
CA PRO A 48 -0.30 -6.56 -4.54
C PRO A 48 -1.06 -5.68 -5.54
N PRO A 49 -1.27 -4.38 -5.25
CA PRO A 49 -1.89 -3.47 -6.18
C PRO A 49 -1.08 -3.33 -7.47
N VAL A 50 -1.78 -3.43 -8.60
CA VAL A 50 -1.23 -3.27 -9.95
C VAL A 50 -1.22 -1.79 -10.32
N ASN A 51 -0.04 -1.30 -10.70
CA ASN A 51 0.20 0.10 -10.99
C ASN A 51 0.68 0.31 -12.43
N ASN A 52 0.10 1.30 -13.11
CA ASN A 52 0.38 1.57 -14.52
C ASN A 52 1.71 2.32 -14.72
N SER A 53 2.56 1.83 -15.64
CA SER A 53 3.76 2.53 -16.16
C SER A 53 4.61 3.23 -15.10
N ILE A 54 5.02 2.49 -14.07
CA ILE A 54 5.88 3.03 -13.01
C ILE A 54 7.31 3.13 -13.52
N GLN A 55 7.91 4.32 -13.41
CA GLN A 55 9.35 4.53 -13.59
C GLN A 55 10.01 4.98 -12.28
N THR A 56 9.34 5.86 -11.55
CA THR A 56 9.81 6.44 -10.29
C THR A 56 8.73 6.28 -9.23
N ILE A 57 9.12 5.78 -8.06
CA ILE A 57 8.31 5.79 -6.85
C ILE A 57 8.68 7.06 -6.09
N ASN A 58 7.69 7.92 -5.88
CA ASN A 58 7.84 9.15 -5.10
C ASN A 58 7.20 8.93 -3.74
N LEU A 59 8.01 9.00 -2.69
CA LEU A 59 7.57 8.94 -1.31
C LEU A 59 7.64 10.34 -0.71
N LYS A 60 6.49 10.87 -0.31
CA LYS A 60 6.38 12.16 0.36
C LYS A 60 6.30 11.96 1.86
N PHE A 61 7.30 12.45 2.58
CA PHE A 61 7.37 12.39 4.03
C PHE A 61 6.77 13.64 4.66
N SER A 62 6.32 13.52 5.91
CA SER A 62 5.78 14.65 6.69
C SER A 62 6.83 15.67 7.11
N GLU A 63 8.12 15.33 7.00
CA GLU A 63 9.25 16.13 7.49
C GLU A 63 10.44 16.05 6.50
N PRO A 64 11.30 17.07 6.44
CA PRO A 64 12.50 17.05 5.60
C PRO A 64 13.44 15.89 5.99
N LEU A 65 13.97 15.17 5.00
CA LEU A 65 14.80 13.98 5.22
C LEU A 65 16.28 14.33 5.46
N ASP A 66 16.93 13.58 6.34
CA ASP A 66 18.39 13.59 6.48
C ASP A 66 19.01 12.59 5.48
N SER A 67 19.69 13.13 4.46
CA SER A 67 20.32 12.36 3.39
C SER A 67 21.34 11.34 3.89
N ASN A 68 22.00 11.60 5.02
CA ASN A 68 23.00 10.70 5.59
C ASN A 68 22.39 9.39 6.10
N THR A 69 21.09 9.38 6.37
CA THR A 69 20.37 8.23 6.92
C THR A 69 19.69 7.36 5.86
N ILE A 70 19.77 7.74 4.58
CA ILE A 70 19.07 7.03 3.49
C ILE A 70 19.86 5.80 3.03
N SER A 71 21.18 5.94 2.88
CA SER A 71 22.03 4.87 2.32
C SER A 71 21.91 3.58 3.15
N GLY A 72 21.59 2.47 2.48
CA GLY A 72 21.41 1.15 3.11
C GLY A 72 20.09 0.95 3.88
N ASN A 73 19.30 2.00 4.08
CA ASN A 73 18.01 1.95 4.78
C ASN A 73 16.80 1.93 3.84
N VAL A 74 17.04 1.92 2.53
CA VAL A 74 16.03 1.79 1.49
C VAL A 74 16.42 0.61 0.61
N LYS A 75 15.51 -0.35 0.47
CA LYS A 75 15.75 -1.57 -0.31
C LYS A 75 14.56 -1.87 -1.20
N LEU A 76 14.86 -2.24 -2.43
CA LEU A 76 13.91 -2.70 -3.42
C LEU A 76 14.18 -4.18 -3.69
N TYR A 77 13.12 -4.95 -3.79
CA TYR A 77 13.16 -6.36 -4.12
C TYR A 77 12.22 -6.63 -5.27
N LYS A 78 12.63 -7.51 -6.18
CA LYS A 78 11.77 -8.16 -7.16
C LYS A 78 11.37 -9.52 -6.60
N MET A 79 10.09 -9.86 -6.66
CA MET A 79 9.59 -11.15 -6.20
C MET A 79 9.86 -12.20 -7.29
N ASP A 80 10.35 -13.38 -6.92
CA ASP A 80 10.47 -14.51 -7.85
C ASP A 80 9.15 -15.30 -7.95
N SER A 81 9.10 -16.28 -8.86
CA SER A 81 7.91 -17.11 -9.07
C SER A 81 7.51 -17.98 -7.87
N GLY A 82 8.36 -18.07 -6.84
CA GLY A 82 8.08 -18.73 -5.58
C GLY A 82 7.71 -17.76 -4.44
N GLY A 83 7.55 -16.47 -4.73
CA GLY A 83 7.27 -15.43 -3.72
C GLY A 83 8.49 -15.01 -2.91
N ASN A 84 9.71 -15.39 -3.30
CA ASN A 84 10.91 -15.00 -2.54
C ASN A 84 11.42 -13.64 -3.03
N PRO A 85 11.76 -12.71 -2.11
CA PRO A 85 12.30 -11.41 -2.49
C PRO A 85 13.77 -11.53 -2.92
N ILE A 86 14.05 -11.15 -4.18
CA ILE A 86 15.41 -11.00 -4.72
C ILE A 86 15.78 -9.52 -4.70
N GLU A 87 16.84 -9.16 -3.99
CA GLU A 87 17.24 -7.74 -3.86
C GLU A 87 17.59 -7.16 -5.24
N GLU A 88 16.89 -6.09 -5.63
CA GLU A 88 17.12 -5.38 -6.87
C GLU A 88 17.87 -4.07 -6.57
N PRO A 89 19.02 -3.83 -7.21
CA PRO A 89 19.72 -2.57 -7.05
C PRO A 89 18.84 -1.38 -7.44
N CYS A 90 18.70 -0.41 -6.54
CA CYS A 90 17.90 0.79 -6.75
C CYS A 90 18.74 2.06 -6.58
N ILE A 91 18.26 3.14 -7.18
CA ILE A 91 18.77 4.50 -7.01
C ILE A 91 17.76 5.24 -6.15
N VAL A 92 18.25 5.86 -5.08
CA VAL A 92 17.43 6.62 -4.13
C VAL A 92 17.98 8.04 -4.06
N LYS A 93 17.11 9.04 -4.25
CA LYS A 93 17.49 10.46 -4.20
C LYS A 93 16.42 11.25 -3.46
N ILE A 94 16.84 12.25 -2.68
CA ILE A 94 15.92 13.30 -2.23
C ILE A 94 15.70 14.26 -3.40
N ASP A 95 14.47 14.67 -3.63
CA ASP A 95 14.14 15.66 -4.66
C ASP A 95 14.81 17.01 -4.33
N PRO A 96 15.62 17.59 -5.24
CA PRO A 96 16.29 18.86 -5.00
C PRO A 96 15.31 20.04 -4.81
N GLY A 97 14.09 19.95 -5.35
CA GLY A 97 13.02 20.93 -5.16
C GLY A 97 12.17 20.67 -3.93
N SER A 98 12.31 19.52 -3.27
CA SER A 98 11.50 19.13 -2.12
C SER A 98 12.27 18.17 -1.19
N SER A 99 12.80 18.71 -0.09
CA SER A 99 13.52 17.91 0.92
C SER A 99 12.67 16.87 1.65
N THR A 100 11.34 16.93 1.49
CA THR A 100 10.37 15.95 2.03
C THR A 100 10.09 14.82 1.04
N THR A 101 10.57 14.89 -0.20
CA THR A 101 10.24 13.92 -1.24
C THR A 101 11.45 13.06 -1.55
N MET A 102 11.28 11.74 -1.50
CA MET A 102 12.27 10.75 -1.88
C MET A 102 11.83 10.05 -3.17
N ASN A 103 12.71 10.03 -4.15
CA ASN A 103 12.51 9.37 -5.43
C ASN A 103 13.31 8.07 -5.44
N ILE A 104 12.65 6.97 -5.79
CA ILE A 104 13.22 5.63 -5.86
C ILE A 104 13.01 5.09 -7.27
N ASN A 105 14.09 4.63 -7.89
CA ASN A 105 14.12 4.06 -9.23
C ASN A 105 14.87 2.73 -9.22
N ASN A 106 14.62 1.87 -10.22
CA ASN A 106 15.56 0.79 -10.53
C ASN A 106 16.93 1.36 -10.93
N LYS A 107 17.97 0.52 -10.92
CA LYS A 107 19.34 0.92 -11.26
C LYS A 107 19.48 1.59 -12.63
N LYS A 108 18.63 1.25 -13.59
CA LYS A 108 18.69 1.80 -14.96
C LYS A 108 17.95 3.13 -15.10
N VAL A 109 17.14 3.51 -14.11
CA VAL A 109 16.23 4.66 -14.18
C VAL A 109 15.24 4.53 -15.34
N GLU A 110 14.80 3.29 -15.59
CA GLU A 110 13.82 2.94 -16.62
C GLU A 110 12.49 2.52 -15.97
N LYS A 111 11.48 2.20 -16.79
CA LYS A 111 10.25 1.61 -16.26
C LYS A 111 10.57 0.33 -15.50
N PHE A 112 9.81 0.08 -14.43
CA PHE A 112 9.81 -1.22 -13.76
C PHE A 112 9.39 -2.31 -14.75
N THR A 113 9.90 -3.52 -14.55
CA THR A 113 9.65 -4.61 -15.50
C THR A 113 8.18 -5.00 -15.43
N GLU A 114 7.51 -4.98 -16.57
CA GLU A 114 6.08 -5.25 -16.64
C GLU A 114 5.75 -6.70 -16.27
N GLY A 115 4.64 -6.88 -15.56
CA GLY A 115 4.20 -8.19 -15.06
C GLY A 115 4.93 -8.69 -13.83
N GLU A 116 5.86 -7.90 -13.30
CA GLU A 116 6.66 -8.28 -12.14
C GLU A 116 6.11 -7.64 -10.86
N GLU A 117 6.27 -8.38 -9.78
CA GLU A 117 5.94 -7.94 -8.43
C GLU A 117 7.17 -7.47 -7.68
N TYR A 118 6.97 -6.48 -6.84
CA TYR A 118 8.02 -5.78 -6.14
C TYR A 118 7.65 -5.55 -4.67
N LYS A 119 8.68 -5.58 -3.84
CA LYS A 119 8.63 -5.22 -2.44
C LYS A 119 9.58 -4.06 -2.17
N LEU A 120 9.05 -2.99 -1.60
CA LEU A 120 9.82 -1.83 -1.14
C LEU A 120 9.90 -1.85 0.39
N VAL A 121 11.11 -1.68 0.92
CA VAL A 121 11.37 -1.57 2.36
C VAL A 121 12.07 -0.26 2.67
N ILE A 122 11.47 0.56 3.55
CA ILE A 122 12.09 1.76 4.12
C ILE A 122 12.26 1.53 5.62
N SER A 123 13.50 1.46 6.08
CA SER A 123 13.78 1.25 7.49
C SER A 123 13.36 2.46 8.33
N SER A 124 12.89 2.21 9.54
CA SER A 124 12.69 3.18 10.62
C SER A 124 13.98 3.89 11.07
N ASN A 125 15.13 3.47 10.55
CA ASN A 125 16.39 4.18 10.69
C ASN A 125 16.53 5.42 9.77
N VAL A 126 15.70 5.56 8.73
CA VAL A 126 15.59 6.83 7.99
C VAL A 126 15.08 7.93 8.92
N LYS A 127 15.82 9.03 9.01
CA LYS A 127 15.49 10.15 9.90
C LYS A 127 15.15 11.41 9.11
N SER A 128 14.35 12.27 9.74
CA SER A 128 14.24 13.67 9.34
C SER A 128 15.48 14.45 9.78
N THR A 129 15.66 15.65 9.23
CA THR A 129 16.67 16.63 9.69
C THR A 129 16.46 17.07 11.14
N THR A 130 15.26 16.86 11.68
CA THR A 130 14.88 17.12 13.08
C THR A 130 15.06 15.89 13.98
N GLY A 131 15.53 14.76 13.44
CA GLY A 131 15.76 13.51 14.17
C GLY A 131 14.54 12.62 14.34
N LEU A 132 13.39 12.98 13.77
CA LEU A 132 12.18 12.14 13.77
C LEU A 132 12.35 10.94 12.86
N ALA A 133 11.62 9.87 13.15
CA ALA A 133 11.72 8.60 12.45
C ALA A 133 10.32 8.04 12.15
N LEU A 134 10.27 7.06 11.24
CA LEU A 134 9.08 6.22 11.09
C LEU A 134 8.87 5.40 12.37
N LYS A 135 7.60 5.13 12.69
CA LYS A 135 7.24 4.33 13.88
C LYS A 135 7.73 2.88 13.80
N LYS A 136 7.75 2.33 12.59
CA LYS A 136 8.23 1.00 12.21
C LYS A 136 8.76 1.08 10.78
N ASP A 137 9.43 0.02 10.35
CA ASP A 137 9.81 -0.13 8.96
C ASP A 137 8.54 -0.09 8.09
N PHE A 138 8.59 0.70 7.02
CA PHE A 138 7.58 0.69 5.99
C PHE A 138 7.90 -0.46 5.03
N VAL A 139 6.90 -1.29 4.77
CA VAL A 139 6.96 -2.37 3.79
C VAL A 139 5.77 -2.17 2.87
N GLY A 140 6.04 -2.08 1.58
CA GLY A 140 5.02 -1.89 0.56
C GLY A 140 5.23 -2.87 -0.60
N TYR A 141 4.22 -3.66 -0.89
CA TYR A 141 4.16 -4.57 -2.04
C TYR A 141 3.36 -3.93 -3.17
N PHE A 142 3.84 -4.06 -4.41
CA PHE A 142 3.17 -3.54 -5.61
C PHE A 142 3.55 -4.36 -6.85
N ALA A 143 2.69 -4.35 -7.86
CA ALA A 143 2.97 -4.95 -9.17
C ALA A 143 3.04 -3.89 -10.26
N ALA A 144 3.91 -4.09 -11.25
CA ALA A 144 4.00 -3.25 -12.44
C ALA A 144 3.07 -3.81 -13.53
N ASN A 145 2.07 -3.02 -13.95
CA ASN A 145 1.13 -3.47 -14.96
C ASN A 145 1.80 -3.66 -16.33
N TYR A 146 1.21 -4.52 -17.16
CA TYR A 146 1.54 -4.61 -18.57
C TYR A 146 1.06 -3.37 -19.31
N THR A 147 1.91 -2.85 -20.20
CA THR A 147 1.45 -1.90 -21.21
C THR A 147 0.79 -2.71 -22.32
N SER A 148 -0.44 -3.18 -22.10
CA SER A 148 -1.25 -3.74 -23.18
C SER A 148 -1.75 -2.61 -24.06
N SER A 149 -1.47 -2.67 -25.35
CA SER A 149 -2.16 -1.84 -26.34
C SER A 149 -2.95 -2.79 -27.23
N LEU A 150 -4.27 -2.81 -27.06
CA LEU A 150 -5.20 -3.45 -28.01
C LEU A 150 -5.34 -2.61 -29.30
N SER A 151 -4.33 -1.82 -29.62
CA SER A 151 -4.23 -1.02 -30.84
C SER A 151 -4.09 -1.93 -32.06
N GLY A 152 -4.86 -1.61 -33.10
CA GLY A 152 -4.58 -1.92 -34.50
C GLY A 152 -3.65 -3.10 -34.77
N VAL A 153 -4.12 -4.34 -34.70
CA VAL A 153 -3.36 -5.47 -35.25
C VAL A 153 -3.30 -5.26 -36.76
N ALA A 154 -2.10 -4.96 -37.27
CA ALA A 154 -1.87 -4.57 -38.66
C ALA A 154 -2.44 -5.60 -39.64
N ASP A 155 -2.31 -6.88 -39.32
CA ASP A 155 -2.80 -8.01 -40.12
C ASP A 155 -4.32 -8.03 -40.29
N LEU A 156 -5.05 -7.31 -39.43
CA LEU A 156 -6.50 -7.21 -39.50
C LEU A 156 -6.97 -6.00 -40.29
N ASN A 157 -6.08 -5.13 -40.78
CA ASN A 157 -6.44 -3.92 -41.56
C ASN A 157 -7.54 -3.07 -40.88
N ASN A 158 -7.49 -2.91 -39.55
CA ASN A 158 -8.53 -2.26 -38.74
C ASN A 158 -9.92 -2.92 -38.80
N THR A 159 -10.00 -4.17 -39.24
CA THR A 159 -11.25 -4.94 -39.21
C THR A 159 -11.50 -5.44 -37.79
N ARG A 160 -12.74 -5.25 -37.33
CA ARG A 160 -13.21 -5.66 -36.01
C ARG A 160 -13.62 -7.13 -35.99
N THR A 161 -12.64 -8.03 -35.88
CA THR A 161 -12.84 -9.50 -35.95
C THR A 161 -12.35 -10.27 -34.72
N GLN A 162 -11.58 -9.65 -33.82
CA GLN A 162 -11.02 -10.36 -32.67
C GLN A 162 -12.08 -10.65 -31.63
N THR A 163 -11.97 -11.82 -31.01
CA THR A 163 -12.71 -12.19 -29.81
C THR A 163 -11.72 -12.26 -28.66
N VAL A 164 -11.97 -11.49 -27.61
CA VAL A 164 -11.22 -11.57 -26.36
C VAL A 164 -12.03 -12.43 -25.41
N VAL A 165 -11.39 -13.43 -24.80
CA VAL A 165 -12.01 -14.29 -23.80
C VAL A 165 -11.31 -14.04 -22.48
N ILE A 166 -12.07 -13.70 -21.43
CA ILE A 166 -11.59 -13.64 -20.05
C ILE A 166 -12.34 -14.65 -19.21
N SER A 167 -11.66 -15.28 -18.26
CA SER A 167 -12.26 -16.29 -17.38
C SER A 167 -11.95 -16.02 -15.91
N ASP A 168 -12.70 -16.74 -15.06
CA ASP A 168 -12.44 -16.86 -13.62
C ASP A 168 -12.34 -15.49 -12.92
N LEU A 169 -13.34 -14.65 -13.19
CA LEU A 169 -13.43 -13.33 -12.56
C LEU A 169 -14.11 -13.47 -11.19
N HIS A 170 -13.32 -13.66 -10.15
CA HIS A 170 -13.81 -13.74 -8.77
C HIS A 170 -14.07 -12.34 -8.19
N LEU A 171 -15.08 -11.63 -8.70
CA LEU A 171 -15.39 -10.24 -8.28
C LEU A 171 -16.06 -10.16 -6.90
N GLY A 172 -16.59 -11.29 -6.40
CA GLY A 172 -17.41 -11.36 -5.19
C GLY A 172 -18.75 -10.63 -5.32
N VAL A 173 -19.82 -11.16 -4.70
CA VAL A 173 -21.06 -10.40 -4.46
C VAL A 173 -20.86 -9.36 -3.36
N ASP A 174 -19.90 -9.61 -2.47
CA ASP A 174 -19.40 -8.71 -1.44
C ASP A 174 -17.87 -8.59 -1.59
N ASP A 175 -17.33 -7.40 -1.35
CA ASP A 175 -15.89 -7.10 -1.34
C ASP A 175 -15.10 -8.02 -0.39
N ALA A 176 -15.75 -8.61 0.62
CA ALA A 176 -15.15 -9.60 1.50
C ALA A 176 -14.73 -10.90 0.78
N PHE A 177 -15.32 -11.18 -0.38
CA PHE A 177 -15.03 -12.36 -1.20
C PHE A 177 -14.38 -12.01 -2.54
N ALA A 178 -14.10 -10.73 -2.79
CA ALA A 178 -13.55 -10.26 -4.05
C ALA A 178 -12.03 -10.36 -4.06
N GLU A 179 -11.47 -11.25 -4.89
CA GLU A 179 -10.02 -11.39 -5.07
C GLU A 179 -9.41 -10.16 -5.75
N THR A 180 -10.20 -9.48 -6.58
CA THR A 180 -9.75 -8.33 -7.37
C THR A 180 -9.90 -6.99 -6.66
N LYS A 181 -10.19 -6.95 -5.35
CA LYS A 181 -10.53 -5.72 -4.63
C LYS A 181 -9.47 -4.61 -4.78
N ALA A 182 -8.19 -4.95 -4.61
CA ALA A 182 -7.08 -4.00 -4.77
C ALA A 182 -6.84 -3.59 -6.24
N ASN A 183 -7.37 -4.35 -7.19
CA ASN A 183 -7.07 -4.28 -8.62
C ASN A 183 -8.31 -3.99 -9.50
N ARG A 184 -9.43 -3.55 -8.92
CA ARG A 184 -10.67 -3.24 -9.68
C ARG A 184 -10.44 -2.17 -10.74
N GLN A 185 -9.65 -1.16 -10.44
CA GLN A 185 -9.34 -0.12 -11.40
C GLN A 185 -8.57 -0.68 -12.60
N ALA A 186 -7.64 -1.63 -12.39
CA ALA A 186 -6.93 -2.27 -13.48
C ALA A 186 -7.88 -3.08 -14.39
N LEU A 187 -8.88 -3.76 -13.82
CA LEU A 187 -9.93 -4.43 -14.60
C LEU A 187 -10.77 -3.44 -15.41
N VAL A 188 -11.18 -2.32 -14.80
CA VAL A 188 -11.91 -1.25 -15.51
C VAL A 188 -11.08 -0.68 -16.66
N ASP A 189 -9.81 -0.39 -16.42
CA ASP A 189 -8.89 0.13 -17.45
C ASP A 189 -8.73 -0.86 -18.61
N PHE A 190 -8.65 -2.16 -18.32
CA PHE A 190 -8.60 -3.21 -19.33
C PHE A 190 -9.90 -3.29 -20.14
N LEU A 191 -11.06 -3.26 -19.50
CA LEU A 191 -12.36 -3.25 -20.19
C LEU A 191 -12.53 -2.01 -21.10
N ASN A 192 -12.05 -0.84 -20.64
CA ASN A 192 -12.01 0.37 -21.47
C ASN A 192 -11.10 0.19 -22.70
N GLN A 193 -9.98 -0.51 -22.59
CA GLN A 193 -9.12 -0.80 -23.75
C GLN A 193 -9.82 -1.71 -24.76
N ILE A 194 -10.59 -2.70 -24.28
CA ILE A 194 -11.39 -3.58 -25.14
C ILE A 194 -12.45 -2.79 -25.88
N GLU A 195 -13.22 -1.96 -25.17
CA GLU A 195 -14.29 -1.14 -25.77
C GLU A 195 -13.77 -0.23 -26.87
N ASN A 196 -12.60 0.39 -26.64
CA ASN A 196 -11.99 1.33 -27.57
C ASN A 196 -11.11 0.66 -28.65
N SER A 197 -10.97 -0.66 -28.65
CA SER A 197 -10.13 -1.35 -29.63
C SER A 197 -10.79 -1.37 -31.02
N PRO A 198 -10.08 -0.97 -32.09
CA PRO A 198 -10.61 -1.04 -33.46
C PRO A 198 -10.78 -2.47 -33.95
N ASN A 199 -10.10 -3.45 -33.33
CA ASN A 199 -10.08 -4.84 -33.79
C ASN A 199 -10.93 -5.80 -32.95
N VAL A 200 -11.26 -5.47 -31.70
CA VAL A 200 -12.03 -6.36 -30.82
C VAL A 200 -13.53 -6.26 -31.09
N LYS A 201 -14.10 -7.31 -31.66
CA LYS A 201 -15.53 -7.45 -31.96
C LYS A 201 -16.36 -7.85 -30.75
N GLU A 202 -15.81 -8.75 -29.95
CA GLU A 202 -16.54 -9.44 -28.91
C GLU A 202 -15.64 -9.67 -27.70
N LEU A 203 -16.19 -9.45 -26.52
CA LEU A 203 -15.63 -9.88 -25.24
C LEU A 203 -16.52 -11.01 -24.71
N VAL A 204 -15.94 -12.17 -24.50
CA VAL A 204 -16.57 -13.32 -23.87
C VAL A 204 -16.05 -13.44 -22.45
N ILE A 205 -16.97 -13.49 -21.49
CA ILE A 205 -16.64 -13.83 -20.10
C ILE A 205 -17.01 -15.30 -19.91
N ALA A 206 -15.99 -16.15 -19.73
CA ALA A 206 -16.13 -17.59 -19.62
C ALA A 206 -15.88 -18.02 -18.17
N GLY A 207 -16.89 -18.53 -17.47
CA GLY A 207 -16.76 -18.91 -16.05
C GLY A 207 -17.71 -18.11 -15.16
N ASP A 208 -17.50 -18.18 -13.85
CA ASP A 208 -18.19 -17.32 -12.90
C ASP A 208 -17.58 -15.91 -12.90
N MET A 209 -18.46 -14.93 -12.74
CA MET A 209 -18.10 -13.51 -12.61
C MET A 209 -18.34 -12.99 -11.19
N PHE A 210 -19.14 -13.70 -10.40
CA PHE A 210 -19.51 -13.31 -9.04
C PHE A 210 -19.56 -14.52 -8.13
N ASP A 211 -18.75 -14.49 -7.08
CA ASP A 211 -18.81 -15.48 -6.01
C ASP A 211 -19.68 -14.97 -4.87
N GLY A 212 -20.75 -15.69 -4.60
CA GLY A 212 -21.54 -15.52 -3.40
C GLY A 212 -21.30 -16.69 -2.44
N ALA A 213 -21.37 -16.44 -1.14
CA ALA A 213 -21.34 -17.45 -0.08
C ALA A 213 -22.47 -18.52 -0.17
N THR A 214 -23.29 -18.49 -1.22
CA THR A 214 -24.47 -19.33 -1.41
C THR A 214 -24.24 -20.56 -2.31
N CYS A 215 -23.04 -20.77 -2.87
CA CYS A 215 -22.79 -21.95 -3.73
C CYS A 215 -22.64 -23.28 -2.96
N CYS A 216 -22.55 -23.27 -1.62
CA CYS A 216 -22.45 -24.49 -0.80
C CYS A 216 -23.65 -24.80 0.12
N TYR A 217 -24.78 -24.10 -0.01
CA TYR A 217 -25.98 -24.40 0.79
C TYR A 217 -27.20 -24.74 -0.09
N LEU A 218 -27.05 -25.72 -0.99
CA LEU A 218 -28.18 -26.54 -1.40
C LEU A 218 -28.52 -27.53 -0.27
N LYS A 219 -29.09 -27.00 0.82
CA LYS A 219 -29.87 -27.82 1.74
C LYS A 219 -31.15 -28.17 1.02
N ARG A 220 -31.21 -29.41 0.53
CA ARG A 220 -32.42 -30.07 0.00
C ARG A 220 -33.56 -29.83 1.00
N ILE A 221 -34.51 -28.98 0.65
CA ILE A 221 -35.80 -28.88 1.36
C ILE A 221 -36.81 -29.60 0.47
N ALA A 222 -37.23 -30.76 0.95
CA ALA A 222 -38.33 -31.63 0.51
C ALA A 222 -38.38 -31.97 -0.99
#